data_AF-A0A7V3KYA8-F1
#
_entry.id   AF-A0A7V3KYA8-F1
#
_cell.length_a   1.000
_cell.length_b   1.000
_cell.length_c   1.000
_cell.angle_alpha   90.00
_cell.angle_beta   90.00
_cell.angle_gamma   90.00
#
_symmetry.space_group_name_H-M   'P 1'
#
loop_
_entity.id
_entity.type
_entity.pdbx_description
1 polymer ?
#
loop_
_entity_poly.entity_id
_entity_poly.type
_entity_poly.pdbx_seq_one_letter_code
_entity_poly.pdbx_strand_id
1 'polypeptide(L)'
;MRPNKFSIDQIIKIIAEADLPNNSVASVARKYGITVNTIYRWRQRYKGLNASEAKRPKTPDEENLRLKRLLAEKELEIQALTDIIKKISEQKGLENDYGTNP
;
A
#
# COMPACT_ATOMS: atom_id res chain seq x y z
N MET A 1 -10.65 23.04 13.29
CA MET A 1 -10.94 21.80 14.05
C MET A 1 -9.65 21.38 14.75
N ARG A 2 -9.63 21.16 16.07
CA ARG A 2 -8.38 20.76 16.76
C ARG A 2 -7.92 19.41 16.23
N PRO A 3 -6.61 19.22 15.95
CA PRO A 3 -6.08 17.93 15.52
C PRO A 3 -6.38 16.88 16.60
N ASN A 4 -6.80 15.69 16.19
CA ASN A 4 -7.08 14.62 17.12
C ASN A 4 -5.77 14.19 17.81
N LYS A 5 -5.77 14.14 19.14
CA LYS A 5 -4.57 13.83 19.94
C LYS A 5 -4.02 12.42 19.69
N PHE A 6 -4.86 11.53 19.16
CA PHE A 6 -4.53 10.14 18.90
C PHE A 6 -4.55 9.83 17.40
N SER A 7 -3.54 9.10 16.91
CA SER A 7 -3.53 8.52 15.57
C SER A 7 -4.56 7.40 15.45
N ILE A 8 -4.91 7.01 14.23
CA ILE A 8 -5.83 5.88 13.98
C ILE A 8 -5.29 4.59 14.61
N ASP A 9 -3.99 4.33 14.49
CA ASP A 9 -3.36 3.15 15.10
C ASP A 9 -3.45 3.16 16.63
N GLN A 10 -3.27 4.32 17.25
CA GLN A 10 -3.44 4.48 18.69
C GLN A 10 -4.89 4.24 19.10
N ILE A 11 -5.85 4.78 18.34
CA ILE A 11 -7.28 4.57 18.59
C ILE A 11 -7.63 3.08 18.53
N ILE A 12 -7.16 2.35 17.50
CA ILE A 12 -7.44 0.92 17.35
C ILE A 12 -6.81 0.10 18.48
N LYS A 13 -5.58 0.43 18.90
CA LYS A 13 -4.94 -0.21 20.06
C LYS A 13 -5.73 0.03 21.36
N ILE A 14 -6.23 1.24 21.57
CA ILE A 14 -7.04 1.58 22.75
C ILE A 14 -8.37 0.83 22.74
N ILE A 15 -9.05 0.73 21.59
CA ILE A 15 -10.27 -0.05 21.45
C ILE A 15 -10.00 -1.53 21.77
N ALA A 16 -8.96 -2.12 21.17
CA ALA A 16 -8.59 -3.52 21.39
C ALA A 16 -8.25 -3.80 22.86
N GLU A 17 -7.53 -2.90 23.53
CA GLU A 17 -7.24 -3.00 24.96
C GLU A 17 -8.52 -2.98 25.80
N ALA A 18 -9.51 -2.18 25.41
CA ALA A 18 -10.82 -2.09 26.08
C ALA A 18 -11.74 -3.29 25.80
N ASP A 19 -11.42 -4.12 24.80
CA ASP A 19 -12.15 -5.35 24.44
C ASP A 19 -11.54 -6.60 25.10
N LEU A 20 -10.37 -6.48 25.75
CA LEU A 20 -9.76 -7.59 26.48
C LEU A 20 -10.58 -8.01 27.71
N PRO A 21 -10.71 -9.31 28.01
CA PRO A 21 -11.59 -9.82 29.07
C PRO A 21 -11.22 -9.34 30.48
N ASN A 22 -9.96 -9.00 30.72
CA ASN A 22 -9.47 -8.54 32.02
C ASN A 22 -9.45 -7.00 32.18
N ASN A 23 -9.91 -6.26 31.17
CA ASN A 23 -9.91 -4.80 31.18
C ASN A 23 -11.33 -4.25 31.21
N SER A 24 -11.57 -3.26 32.07
CA SER A 24 -12.81 -2.47 32.00
C SER A 24 -12.60 -1.25 31.11
N VAL A 25 -13.63 -0.89 30.32
CA VAL A 25 -13.62 0.32 29.47
C VAL A 25 -13.31 1.57 30.29
N ALA A 26 -13.78 1.63 31.54
CA ALA A 26 -13.52 2.73 32.47
C ALA A 26 -12.04 2.80 32.92
N SER A 27 -11.38 1.66 33.10
CA SER A 27 -9.94 1.60 33.41
C SER A 27 -9.12 2.12 32.24
N VAL A 28 -9.43 1.65 31.03
CA VAL A 28 -8.75 2.06 29.80
C VAL A 28 -8.97 3.56 29.52
N ALA A 29 -10.19 4.05 29.70
CA ALA A 29 -10.50 5.47 29.56
C ALA A 29 -9.63 6.35 30.48
N ARG A 30 -9.49 5.96 31.75
CA ARG A 30 -8.62 6.66 32.72
C ARG A 30 -7.15 6.59 32.33
N LYS A 31 -6.65 5.41 31.93
CA LYS A 31 -5.26 5.20 31.49
C LYS A 31 -4.83 6.15 30.36
N TYR A 32 -5.72 6.37 29.39
CA TYR A 32 -5.43 7.22 28.23
C TYR A 32 -5.95 8.66 28.36
N GLY A 33 -6.52 9.03 29.51
CA GLY A 33 -7.06 10.39 29.75
C GLY A 33 -8.20 10.76 28.80
N ILE A 34 -9.04 9.79 28.45
CA ILE A 34 -10.22 9.97 27.58
C ILE A 34 -11.49 9.58 28.33
N THR A 35 -12.64 9.92 27.75
CA THR A 35 -13.93 9.51 28.32
C THR A 35 -14.32 8.12 27.81
N VAL A 36 -15.11 7.40 28.60
CA VAL A 36 -15.71 6.13 28.19
C VAL A 36 -16.56 6.30 26.92
N ASN A 37 -17.29 7.41 26.81
CA ASN A 37 -18.07 7.75 25.61
C ASN A 37 -17.18 7.87 24.36
N THR A 38 -15.97 8.40 24.49
CA THR A 38 -14.99 8.47 23.39
C THR A 38 -14.68 7.08 22.85
N ILE A 39 -14.46 6.09 23.74
CA ILE A 39 -14.18 4.71 23.35
C ILE A 39 -15.38 4.09 22.63
N TYR A 40 -16.61 4.30 23.11
CA TYR A 40 -17.80 3.81 22.41
C TYR A 40 -18.00 4.46 21.04
N ARG A 41 -17.79 5.77 20.92
CA ARG A 41 -17.83 6.46 19.61
C ARG A 41 -16.77 5.93 18.65
N TRP A 42 -15.56 5.66 19.14
CA TRP A 42 -14.51 5.04 18.35
C TRP A 42 -14.87 3.61 17.95
N ARG A 43 -15.45 2.80 18.85
CA ARG A 43 -15.98 1.46 18.51
C ARG A 43 -16.99 1.50 17.37
N GLN A 44 -17.91 2.48 17.35
CA GLN A 44 -18.88 2.61 16.26
C GLN A 44 -18.21 3.05 14.94
N ARG A 45 -17.28 4.00 15.03
CA ARG A 45 -16.60 4.56 13.84
C ARG A 45 -15.60 3.61 13.20
N TYR A 46 -14.90 2.84 14.02
CA TYR A 46 -13.82 1.93 13.60
C TYR A 46 -14.23 0.46 13.77
N LYS A 47 -15.53 0.18 13.88
CA LYS A 47 -16.08 -1.18 13.94
C LYS A 47 -15.66 -1.95 12.69
N GLY A 48 -15.10 -3.14 12.86
CA GLY A 48 -14.64 -3.98 11.74
C GLY A 48 -13.15 -3.83 11.42
N LEU A 49 -12.51 -2.72 11.79
CA LEU A 49 -11.06 -2.57 11.76
C LEU A 49 -10.44 -3.33 12.94
N ASN A 50 -10.52 -4.66 12.91
CA ASN A 50 -9.73 -5.51 13.80
C ASN A 50 -8.27 -5.07 13.67
N ALA A 51 -7.48 -5.10 14.75
CA ALA A 51 -6.08 -4.69 14.76
C ALA A 51 -5.18 -5.35 13.67
N SER A 52 -5.70 -6.36 12.97
CA SER A 52 -5.15 -6.93 11.73
C SER A 52 -5.32 -6.02 10.49
N GLU A 53 -6.46 -5.35 10.31
CA GLU A 53 -6.70 -4.38 9.23
C GLU A 53 -6.10 -2.99 9.51
N ALA A 54 -5.80 -2.70 10.78
CA ALA A 54 -4.96 -1.57 11.18
C ALA A 54 -3.51 -1.70 10.67
N LYS A 55 -3.10 -2.89 10.19
CA LYS A 55 -1.91 -3.07 9.35
C LYS A 55 -2.18 -2.73 7.88
N ARG A 56 -2.94 -1.67 7.59
CA ARG A 56 -2.55 -0.83 6.46
C ARG A 56 -1.63 0.26 7.01
N PRO A 57 -0.32 -0.03 7.16
CA PRO A 57 0.63 1.05 7.34
C PRO A 57 0.47 2.01 6.16
N LYS A 58 0.90 3.25 6.39
CA LYS A 58 1.00 4.35 5.45
C LYS A 58 1.93 4.08 4.24
N THR A 59 1.93 2.87 3.69
CA THR A 59 2.70 2.45 2.52
C THR A 59 1.88 2.19 1.25
N PRO A 60 0.59 2.59 1.08
CA PRO A 60 0.02 2.57 -0.27
C PRO A 60 0.88 3.41 -1.22
N ASP A 61 1.41 4.55 -0.77
CA ASP A 61 2.21 5.43 -1.62
C ASP A 61 3.62 4.92 -1.85
N GLU A 62 4.30 4.39 -0.82
CA GLU A 62 5.66 3.85 -0.96
C GLU A 62 5.70 2.57 -1.78
N GLU A 63 4.75 1.65 -1.56
CA GLU A 63 4.65 0.43 -2.35
C GLU A 63 4.18 0.75 -3.77
N ASN A 64 3.24 1.67 -3.98
CA ASN A 64 2.91 2.13 -5.33
C ASN A 64 4.11 2.80 -6.01
N LEU A 65 4.90 3.59 -5.28
CA LEU A 65 6.10 4.22 -5.84
C LEU A 65 7.13 3.17 -6.25
N ARG A 66 7.33 2.15 -5.41
CA ARG A 66 8.23 1.02 -5.70
C ARG A 66 7.73 0.21 -6.89
N LEU A 67 6.44 -0.13 -6.94
CA LEU A 67 5.83 -0.86 -8.05
C LEU A 67 5.89 -0.06 -9.36
N LYS A 68 5.62 1.25 -9.32
CA LYS A 68 5.74 2.13 -10.50
C LYS A 68 7.17 2.22 -11.02
N ARG A 69 8.17 2.28 -10.13
CA ARG A 69 9.59 2.25 -10.52
C ARG A 69 9.94 0.93 -11.21
N LEU A 70 9.57 -0.20 -10.59
CA LEU A 70 9.84 -1.52 -11.16
C LEU A 70 9.15 -1.72 -12.52
N LEU A 71 7.92 -1.23 -12.67
CA LEU A 71 7.19 -1.28 -13.93
C LEU A 71 7.89 -0.47 -15.02
N ALA A 72 8.29 0.77 -14.72
CA ALA A 72 9.00 1.63 -15.68
C ALA A 72 10.34 1.02 -16.12
N GLU A 73 11.10 0.41 -15.19
CA GLU A 73 12.33 -0.30 -15.53
C GLU A 73 12.08 -1.46 -16.50
N LYS A 74 10.99 -2.23 -16.28
CA LYS A 74 10.61 -3.34 -17.17
C LYS A 74 10.08 -2.89 -18.52
N GLU A 75 9.33 -1.80 -18.59
CA GLU A 75 8.87 -1.21 -19.85
C GLU A 75 10.04 -0.76 -20.72
N LEU A 76 11.06 -0.12 -20.11
CA LEU A 76 12.28 0.27 -20.83
C LEU A 76 13.06 -0.96 -21.35
N GLU A 77 13.16 -2.03 -20.56
CA GLU A 77 13.80 -3.28 -20.99
C GLU A 77 13.05 -3.91 -22.17
N ILE A 78 11.72 -3.98 -22.10
CA ILE A 78 10.87 -4.49 -23.19
C ILE A 78 11.02 -3.63 -24.45
N GLN A 79 11.03 -2.31 -24.31
CA GLN A 79 11.20 -1.40 -25.43
C GLN A 79 12.55 -1.59 -26.12
N ALA A 80 13.64 -1.67 -25.34
CA ALA A 80 14.98 -1.92 -25.88
C ALA A 80 15.05 -3.26 -26.62
N LEU A 81 14.47 -4.33 -26.05
CA LEU A 81 14.41 -5.64 -26.72
C LEU A 81 13.59 -5.58 -28.01
N THR A 82 12.47 -4.86 -28.01
CA THR A 82 11.61 -4.71 -29.18
C THR A 82 12.33 -3.94 -30.30
N ASP A 83 13.06 -2.88 -29.96
CA ASP A 83 13.87 -2.11 -30.91
C ASP A 83 15.01 -2.94 -31.51
N ILE A 84 15.65 -3.80 -30.70
CA ILE A 84 16.67 -4.74 -31.18
C ILE A 84 16.05 -5.75 -32.15
N ILE A 85 14.91 -6.36 -31.79
CA ILE A 85 14.21 -7.33 -32.65
C ILE A 85 13.84 -6.66 -33.98
N LYS A 86 13.32 -5.43 -33.93
CA LYS A 86 12.97 -4.66 -35.12
C LYS A 86 14.19 -4.41 -36.01
N LYS A 87 15.31 -3.94 -35.46
CA LYS A 87 16.55 -3.75 -36.21
C LYS A 87 17.08 -5.04 -36.83
N ILE A 88 17.02 -6.16 -36.12
CA ILE A 88 17.43 -7.46 -36.66
C ILE A 88 16.51 -7.88 -37.80
N SER A 89 15.19 -7.66 -37.68
CA SER A 89 14.24 -7.97 -38.76
C SER A 89 14.46 -7.10 -40.00
N GLU A 90 14.81 -5.83 -39.82
CA GLU A 90 15.16 -4.90 -40.91
C GLU A 90 16.48 -5.32 -41.58
N GLN A 91 17.51 -5.69 -40.80
CA GLN A 91 18.78 -6.21 -41.33
C GLN A 91 18.61 -7.51 -42.12
N LYS A 92 17.82 -8.45 -41.60
CA LYS A 92 17.52 -9.71 -42.33
C LYS A 92 16.69 -9.48 -43.58
N GLY A 93 15.80 -8.48 -43.57
CA GLY A 93 15.07 -8.05 -44.76
C GLY A 93 16.00 -7.50 -45.84
N LEU A 94 17.02 -6.73 -45.44
CA LEU A 94 18.05 -6.21 -46.35
C LEU A 94 18.97 -7.31 -46.88
N GLU A 95 19.43 -8.26 -46.05
CA GLU A 95 20.27 -9.39 -46.51
C GLU A 95 19.55 -10.29 -47.53
N ASN A 96 18.23 -10.45 -47.41
CA ASN A 96 17.44 -11.24 -48.35
C ASN A 96 17.17 -10.52 -49.69
N ASP A 97 17.21 -9.19 -49.74
CA ASP A 97 16.97 -8.41 -50.96
C ASP A 97 18.24 -8.28 -51.83
N TYR A 98 19.43 -8.45 -51.25
CA TYR A 98 20.72 -8.47 -51.96
C TYR A 98 21.24 -9.89 -52.27
N GLY A 99 20.48 -10.94 -51.93
CA GLY A 99 20.91 -12.35 -51.95
C GLY A 99 20.45 -13.21 -53.14
N THR A 100 19.84 -12.63 -54.17
CA THR A 100 19.50 -13.35 -55.41
C THR A 100 19.83 -12.52 -56.64
N ASN A 101 21.05 -12.68 -57.15
CA ASN A 101 21.37 -12.37 -58.54
C ASN A 101 21.71 -13.71 -59.24
N PRO A 102 21.26 -13.95 -60.48
CA PRO A 102 21.17 -15.27 -61.11
C PRO A 102 22.53 -15.91 -61.40
#